data_AF-A0A7X7K3A5-F1
#
_entry.id   AF-A0A7X7K3A5-F1
#
_cell.length_a   1.000
_cell.length_b   1.000
_cell.length_c   1.000
_cell.angle_alpha   90.00
_cell.angle_beta   90.00
_cell.angle_gamma   90.00
#
_symmetry.space_group_name_H-M   'P 1'
#
loop_
_entity.id
_entity.type
_entity.pdbx_description
1 polymer ?
#
loop_
_entity_poly.entity_id
_entity_poly.type
_entity_poly.pdbx_seq_one_letter_code
_entity_poly.pdbx_strand_id
1 'polypeptide(L)' 'MEERLARAESWLQSYLLRTGQQAVRLGGYEIALRDGQIEVTAAPPDGWEQNEIEWKEES' A
#
# COMPACT_ATOMS: atom_id res chain seq x y z
N MET A 1 -12.85 6.45 18.29
CA MET A 1 -11.71 6.51 17.35
C MET A 1 -11.81 5.37 16.34
N GLU A 2 -12.07 4.14 16.82
CA GLU A 2 -12.20 2.93 16.00
C GLU A 2 -13.29 2.99 14.92
N GLU A 3 -14.48 3.50 15.20
CA GLU A 3 -15.56 3.57 14.19
C GLU A 3 -15.21 4.44 12.97
N ARG A 4 -14.44 5.52 13.20
CA ARG A 4 -14.01 6.41 12.12
C ARG A 4 -12.96 5.74 11.24
N LEU A 5 -12.08 4.93 11.85
CA LEU A 5 -11.07 4.15 11.14
C LEU A 5 -11.72 3.04 10.30
N ALA A 6 -12.60 2.23 10.92
CA ALA A 6 -13.32 1.16 10.24
C ALA A 6 -14.14 1.67 9.04
N ARG A 7 -14.76 2.85 9.19
CA ARG A 7 -15.51 3.49 8.10
C ARG A 7 -14.62 3.98 6.97
N ALA A 8 -13.43 4.48 7.28
CA ALA A 8 -12.44 4.87 6.28
C ALA A 8 -11.86 3.65 5.53
N GLU A 9 -11.59 2.55 6.24
CA GLU A 9 -11.14 1.29 5.67
C GLU A 9 -12.17 0.69 4.70
N SER A 10 -13.43 0.61 5.12
CA SER A 10 -14.52 0.10 4.28
C SER A 10 -14.72 0.93 3.00
N TRP A 11 -14.56 2.26 3.11
CA TRP A 11 -14.60 3.15 1.96
C TRP A 11 -13.43 2.92 0.99
N LEU A 12 -12.20 2.78 1.51
CA LEU A 12 -11.01 2.49 0.72
C LEU A 12 -11.09 1.14 0.01
N GLN A 13 -11.55 0.10 0.71
CA GLN A 13 -11.80 -1.22 0.13
C GLN A 13 -12.80 -1.14 -1.03
N SER A 14 -13.93 -0.47 -0.80
CA SER A 14 -14.96 -0.28 -1.83
C SER A 14 -14.43 0.51 -3.03
N TYR A 15 -13.59 1.52 -2.79
CA TYR A 15 -12.96 2.32 -3.83
C TYR A 15 -12.04 1.47 -4.71
N LEU A 16 -11.10 0.73 -4.11
CA LEU A 16 -10.14 -0.12 -4.83
C LEU A 16 -10.84 -1.21 -5.64
N LEU A 17 -11.83 -1.89 -5.05
CA LEU A 17 -12.63 -2.89 -5.75
C LEU A 17 -13.41 -2.30 -6.92
N ARG A 18 -13.99 -1.11 -6.74
CA ARG A 18 -14.78 -0.44 -7.78
C ARG A 18 -13.92 0.03 -8.96
N THR A 19 -12.71 0.52 -8.71
CA THR A 19 -11.81 1.01 -9.76
C THR A 19 -10.96 -0.11 -10.38
N GLY A 20 -10.97 -1.32 -9.79
CA GLY A 20 -10.11 -2.42 -10.19
C GLY A 20 -8.63 -2.14 -9.91
N GLN A 21 -8.33 -1.15 -9.05
CA GLN A 21 -6.96 -0.82 -8.67
C GLN A 21 -6.51 -1.75 -7.54
N GLN A 22 -5.28 -2.26 -7.67
CA GLN A 22 -4.68 -3.11 -6.63
C GLN A 22 -4.11 -2.28 -5.46
N ALA A 23 -3.70 -1.03 -5.75
CA ALA A 23 -3.20 -0.09 -4.76
C ALA A 23 -3.49 1.36 -5.17
N VAL A 24 -3.49 2.25 -4.19
CA VAL A 24 -3.55 3.70 -4.37
C VAL A 24 -2.41 4.37 -3.60
N ARG A 25 -1.78 5.36 -4.22
CA ARG A 25 -0.74 6.16 -3.57
C ARG A 25 -1.36 7.43 -2.97
N LEU A 26 -1.19 7.60 -1.66
CA LEU A 26 -1.59 8.80 -0.93
C LEU A 26 -0.34 9.43 -0.30
N GLY A 27 0.22 10.42 -1.00
CA GLY A 27 1.48 11.07 -0.59
C GLY A 27 2.63 10.07 -0.54
N GLY A 28 3.30 9.97 0.62
CA GLY A 28 4.41 9.06 0.87
C GLY A 28 4.00 7.63 1.25
N TYR A 29 2.74 7.26 1.05
CA TYR A 29 2.23 5.93 1.41
C TYR A 29 1.53 5.26 0.22
N GLU A 30 1.71 3.96 0.13
CA GLU A 30 0.95 3.09 -0.73
C GLU A 30 -0.06 2.32 0.11
N ILE A 31 -1.30 2.27 -0.37
CA ILE A 31 -2.41 1.59 0.30
C ILE A 31 -2.90 0.52 -0.65
N ALA A 32 -2.76 -0.75 -0.26
CA ALA A 32 -3.12 -1.90 -1.06
C ALA A 32 -4.18 -2.75 -0.35
N LEU A 33 -5.04 -3.42 -1.13
CA LEU A 33 -5.94 -4.45 -0.62
C LEU A 33 -5.30 -5.82 -0.85
N ARG A 34 -4.87 -6.48 0.23
CA ARG A 34 -4.19 -7.78 0.19
C ARG A 34 -4.88 -8.74 1.16
N ASP A 35 -5.25 -9.92 0.67
CA ASP A 35 -6.00 -10.93 1.44
C ASP A 35 -7.29 -10.39 2.11
N GLY A 36 -7.94 -9.40 1.49
CA GLY A 36 -9.13 -8.76 2.06
C GLY A 36 -8.85 -7.74 3.18
N GLN A 37 -7.58 -7.49 3.49
CA GLN A 37 -7.15 -6.48 4.47
C GLN A 37 -6.46 -5.29 3.79
N ILE A 38 -6.64 -4.10 4.34
CA ILE A 38 -5.91 -2.91 3.91
C ILE A 38 -4.51 -2.96 4.52
N GLU A 39 -3.49 -2.95 3.66
CA GLU A 39 -2.10 -2.77 4.05
C GLU A 39 -1.63 -1.37 3.64
N VAL A 40 -0.97 -0.68 4.57
CA VAL A 40 -0.38 0.64 4.34
C VAL A 40 1.13 0.52 4.44
N THR A 41 1.82 0.74 3.34
CA THR A 41 3.29 0.71 3.27
C THR A 41 3.81 2.10 2.95
N ALA A 42 5.06 2.38 3.33
CA ALA A 42 5.72 3.58 2.86
C ALA A 42 5.93 3.45 1.35
N ALA A 43 5.39 4.39 0.58
CA ALA A 43 5.68 4.45 -0.84
C ALA A 43 7.12 4.92 -1.00
N PRO A 44 7.91 4.29 -1.88
CA PRO A 44 9.21 4.84 -2.22
C PRO A 44 9.04 6.28 -2.71
N PRO A 45 10.03 7.16 -2.45
CA PRO A 45 10.00 8.51 -2.98
C PRO A 45 9.95 8.51 -4.51
N ASP A 46 9.41 9.56 -5.11
CA ASP A 46 9.40 9.69 -6.56
C ASP A 46 10.84 9.70 -7.11
N GLY A 47 11.13 8.82 -8.07
CA GLY A 47 12.47 8.60 -8.61
C GLY A 47 13.32 7.56 -7.87
N TRP A 48 12.75 6.80 -6.93
CA TRP A 48 13.44 5.67 -6.31
C TRP A 48 13.42 4.45 -7.26
N GLU A 49 14.53 4.25 -7.98
CA GLU A 49 14.79 2.98 -8.66
C GLU A 49 15.22 1.96 -7.60
N GLN A 50 14.43 0.88 -7.44
CA GLN A 50 14.88 -0.30 -6.70
C GLN A 50 16.10 -0.85 -7.45
N ASN A 51 17.30 -0.46 -7.01
CA ASN A 51 18.46 -1.28 -7.25
C ASN A 51 18.25 -2.49 -6.36
N GLU A 52 17.96 -3.65 -6.96
CA GLU A 52 18.06 -4.93 -6.25
C GLU A 52 19.46 -4.97 -5.63
N ILE A 53 19.54 -4.73 -4.32
CA ILE A 53 20.74 -5.01 -3.57
C ILE A 53 20.75 -6.54 -3.48
N GLU A 54 21.36 -7.18 -4.49
CA GLU A 54 21.85 -8.55 -4.36
C GLU A 54 22.82 -8.56 -3.18
N TRP A 55 22.31 -8.88 -1.99
CA TRP A 55 23.15 -9.23 -0.86
C TRP A 55 23.83 -10.54 -1.22
N LYS A 56 24.99 -10.47 -1.88
CA LYS A 56 25.90 -11.62 -1.92
C LYS A 56 26.38 -11.85 -0.50
N GLU A 57 25.82 -12.87 0.13
CA GLU A 57 26.35 -13.50 1.33
C GLU A 57 27.80 -13.93 1.01
N GLU A 58 28.78 -13.16 1.49
CA GLU A 58 30.17 -13.58 1.47
C GLU A 58 30.32 -14.69 2.53
N SER A 59 30.45 -15.93 2.05
CA SER A 59 30.71 -17.13 2.86
C SER A 59 32.14 -17.16 3.42
#